data_AF-A0A1B7M129-F1
#
_entry.id   AF-A0A1B7M129-F1
#
_cell.length_a   1.000
_cell.length_b   1.000
_cell.length_c   1.000
_cell.angle_alpha   90.00
_cell.angle_beta   90.00
_cell.angle_gamma   90.00
#
_symmetry.space_group_name_H-M   'P 1'
#
loop_
_entity.id
_entity.type
_entity.pdbx_description
1 polymer ?
#
loop_
_entity_poly.entity_id
_entity_poly.type
_entity_poly.pdbx_seq_one_letter_code
_entity_poly.pdbx_strand_id
1 'polypeptide(L)'
;MHVAHQLKQENLQVTIDQQDADLNMLFPNGHKFDRYGFLITEPYGSFGASLLIQAAIVHFYDIDPARRDTEPMYPEIYMFHVGGAFGDHSSFDFWPARKEIFVQAHQPADLLAAIVDRGITRLAVPDITPGNPELLKDGANTFADIGSARNLLASCFVYNASGRTDDADVVLSSDHASFESNIPRTLDREPILEKYYAAPESMSLAGPSVPTDTDRWVDHVQSRKDEVDRDAIRLSTAQRRHRVGDRLVRTESFRKVSVEDMLSLLAGF
;
A
#
# COMPACT_ATOMS: atom_id res chain seq x y z
N MET A 1 0.06 0.14 -19.84
CA MET A 1 -0.04 -1.15 -19.12
C MET A 1 -0.55 -0.81 -17.72
N HIS A 2 -1.77 -1.21 -17.40
CA HIS A 2 -2.41 -0.95 -16.09
C HIS A 2 -2.01 -2.05 -15.10
N VAL A 3 -1.97 -1.74 -13.80
CA VAL A 3 -1.55 -2.71 -12.76
C VAL A 3 -2.42 -3.97 -12.80
N ALA A 4 -3.71 -3.82 -13.14
CA ALA A 4 -4.69 -4.88 -13.39
C ALA A 4 -4.31 -5.96 -14.42
N HIS A 5 -3.30 -5.78 -15.27
CA HIS A 5 -2.79 -6.87 -16.13
C HIS A 5 -1.28 -7.10 -15.96
N GLN A 6 -0.63 -6.26 -15.16
CA GLN A 6 0.81 -6.29 -14.91
C GLN A 6 1.18 -7.33 -13.84
N LEU A 7 0.36 -7.47 -12.80
CA LEU A 7 0.65 -8.31 -11.65
C LEU A 7 -0.09 -9.63 -11.71
N LYS A 8 0.61 -10.71 -11.39
CA LYS A 8 0.07 -12.07 -11.32
C LYS A 8 0.66 -12.79 -10.11
N GLN A 9 -0.16 -13.60 -9.43
CA GLN A 9 0.26 -14.38 -8.27
C GLN A 9 1.43 -15.32 -8.59
N GLU A 10 1.47 -15.92 -9.79
CA GLU A 10 2.55 -16.83 -10.21
C GLU A 10 3.96 -16.20 -10.18
N ASN A 11 4.05 -14.87 -10.16
CA ASN A 11 5.29 -14.10 -10.12
C ASN A 11 5.64 -13.60 -8.71
N LEU A 12 4.91 -14.04 -7.68
CA LEU A 12 5.11 -13.66 -6.29
C LEU A 12 5.23 -14.93 -5.44
N GLN A 13 6.37 -15.08 -4.76
CA GLN A 13 6.55 -16.13 -3.76
C GLN A 13 6.10 -15.60 -2.40
N VAL A 14 5.29 -16.39 -1.70
CA VAL A 14 4.82 -16.13 -0.35
C VAL A 14 5.33 -17.25 0.56
N THR A 15 5.93 -16.88 1.67
CA THR A 15 6.35 -17.81 2.71
C THR A 15 5.76 -17.34 4.04
N ILE A 16 5.10 -18.23 4.78
CA ILE A 16 4.56 -17.99 6.12
C ILE A 16 5.11 -19.06 7.05
N ASP A 17 5.69 -18.67 8.19
CA ASP A 17 6.34 -19.58 9.14
C ASP A 17 7.39 -20.50 8.46
N GLN A 18 8.14 -19.93 7.51
CA GLN A 18 9.14 -20.63 6.69
C GLN A 18 8.56 -21.73 5.76
N GLN A 19 7.25 -21.77 5.56
CA GLN A 19 6.57 -22.69 4.65
C GLN A 19 6.03 -21.95 3.43
N ASP A 20 6.09 -22.58 2.26
CA ASP A 20 5.47 -22.06 1.05
C ASP A 20 3.96 -21.87 1.27
N ALA A 21 3.46 -20.70 0.89
CA ALA A 21 2.09 -20.28 1.09
C ALA A 21 1.55 -19.61 -0.17
N ASP A 22 0.25 -19.29 -0.16
CA ASP A 22 -0.42 -18.55 -1.23
C ASP A 22 -1.10 -17.28 -0.70
N LEU A 23 -1.76 -16.54 -1.60
CA LEU A 23 -2.49 -15.34 -1.21
C LEU A 23 -3.69 -15.62 -0.31
N ASN A 24 -4.29 -16.82 -0.35
CA ASN A 24 -5.39 -17.18 0.54
C ASN A 24 -4.90 -17.39 1.98
N MET A 25 -3.67 -17.88 2.16
CA MET A 25 -3.05 -18.00 3.47
C MET A 25 -2.55 -16.64 3.99
N LEU A 26 -2.02 -15.79 3.10
CA LEU A 26 -1.64 -14.41 3.42
C LEU A 26 -2.87 -13.59 3.83
N PHE A 27 -3.95 -13.72 3.07
CA PHE A 27 -5.21 -13.00 3.24
C PHE A 27 -6.37 -13.97 3.50
N PRO A 28 -6.43 -14.59 4.69
CA PRO A 28 -7.47 -15.57 5.01
C PRO A 28 -8.86 -14.95 4.89
N ASN A 29 -9.82 -15.79 4.50
CA ASN A 29 -11.23 -15.44 4.30
C ASN A 29 -11.41 -14.24 3.34
N GLY A 30 -10.57 -14.18 2.30
CA GLY A 30 -10.68 -13.25 1.18
C GLY A 30 -12.11 -13.07 0.68
N HIS A 31 -12.58 -11.83 0.60
CA HIS A 31 -13.87 -11.52 0.02
C HIS A 31 -13.81 -10.29 -0.88
N LYS A 32 -14.75 -10.20 -1.82
CA LYS A 32 -14.76 -9.13 -2.83
C LYS A 32 -14.91 -7.72 -2.26
N PHE A 33 -15.32 -7.58 -1.00
CA PHE A 33 -15.44 -6.27 -0.33
C PHE A 33 -14.23 -5.94 0.55
N ASP A 34 -13.15 -6.73 0.46
CA ASP A 34 -11.92 -6.44 1.19
C ASP A 34 -11.37 -5.06 0.83
N ARG A 35 -10.87 -4.36 1.85
CA ARG A 35 -10.27 -3.03 1.73
C ARG A 35 -8.93 -3.02 2.46
N TYR A 36 -7.89 -2.58 1.79
CA TYR A 36 -6.52 -2.67 2.28
C TYR A 36 -6.02 -1.29 2.71
N GLY A 37 -5.54 -1.17 3.94
CA GLY A 37 -4.92 0.03 4.47
C GLY A 37 -3.43 -0.15 4.64
N PHE A 38 -2.67 0.85 4.22
CA PHE A 38 -1.22 0.94 4.44
C PHE A 38 -0.92 2.26 5.10
N LEU A 39 -0.19 2.24 6.21
CA LEU A 39 0.20 3.46 6.92
C LEU A 39 1.66 3.80 6.61
N ILE A 40 1.98 5.08 6.46
CA ILE A 40 3.36 5.57 6.32
C ILE A 40 3.58 6.82 7.17
N THR A 41 4.79 6.91 7.71
CA THR A 41 5.25 8.00 8.59
C THR A 41 6.53 8.68 8.08
N GLU A 42 7.07 8.20 6.96
CA GLU A 42 8.29 8.74 6.37
C GLU A 42 8.24 8.70 4.84
N PRO A 43 9.02 9.57 4.16
CA PRO A 43 9.03 9.65 2.71
C PRO A 43 9.22 8.29 2.01
N TYR A 44 8.23 7.87 1.23
CA TYR A 44 8.18 6.56 0.55
C TYR A 44 8.49 5.34 1.45
N GLY A 45 8.17 5.42 2.75
CA GLY A 45 8.29 4.28 3.66
C GLY A 45 7.53 3.04 3.18
N SER A 46 6.47 3.25 2.40
CA SER A 46 5.67 2.21 1.72
C SER A 46 6.49 1.26 0.84
N PHE A 47 7.68 1.66 0.37
CA PHE A 47 8.55 0.79 -0.41
C PHE A 47 9.13 -0.36 0.41
N GLY A 48 9.01 -0.33 1.74
CA GLY A 48 9.29 -1.48 2.61
C GLY A 48 8.19 -2.53 2.56
N ALA A 49 7.03 -2.18 2.02
CA ALA A 49 5.86 -3.05 1.86
C ALA A 49 5.38 -3.09 0.40
N SER A 50 6.25 -2.82 -0.58
CA SER A 50 5.85 -2.73 -1.99
C SER A 50 5.34 -4.05 -2.55
N LEU A 51 5.87 -5.19 -2.07
CA LEU A 51 5.38 -6.52 -2.42
C LEU A 51 4.05 -6.81 -1.71
N LEU A 52 3.84 -6.37 -0.47
CA LEU A 52 2.57 -6.56 0.24
C LEU A 52 1.44 -5.71 -0.38
N ILE A 53 1.75 -4.47 -0.77
CA ILE A 53 0.84 -3.60 -1.54
C ILE A 53 0.44 -4.30 -2.85
N GLN A 54 1.42 -4.81 -3.60
CA GLN A 54 1.14 -5.48 -4.86
C GLN A 54 0.44 -6.84 -4.68
N ALA A 55 0.72 -7.57 -3.59
CA ALA A 55 -0.01 -8.78 -3.21
C ALA A 55 -1.49 -8.48 -2.94
N ALA A 56 -1.78 -7.38 -2.23
CA ALA A 56 -3.15 -6.92 -2.00
C ALA A 56 -3.88 -6.58 -3.32
N ILE A 57 -3.17 -5.95 -4.27
CA ILE A 57 -3.73 -5.65 -5.60
C ILE A 57 -4.01 -6.94 -6.38
N VAL A 58 -3.09 -7.90 -6.37
CA VAL A 58 -3.30 -9.22 -7.01
C VAL A 58 -4.50 -9.91 -6.39
N HIS A 59 -4.57 -9.98 -5.06
CA HIS A 59 -5.67 -10.62 -4.34
C HIS A 59 -7.03 -9.95 -4.63
N PHE A 60 -7.08 -8.61 -4.68
CA PHE A 60 -8.28 -7.86 -5.03
C PHE A 60 -8.87 -8.26 -6.39
N TYR A 61 -8.00 -8.43 -7.39
CA TYR A 61 -8.42 -8.80 -8.73
C TYR A 61 -8.65 -10.31 -8.89
N ASP A 62 -7.92 -11.16 -8.17
CA ASP A 62 -8.04 -12.61 -8.30
C ASP A 62 -9.31 -13.16 -7.61
N ILE A 63 -9.79 -12.51 -6.55
CA ILE A 63 -11.08 -12.85 -5.93
C ILE A 63 -12.27 -12.63 -6.88
N ASP A 64 -12.17 -11.62 -7.74
CA ASP A 64 -13.24 -11.24 -8.66
C ASP A 64 -12.63 -10.80 -10.00
N PRO A 65 -12.27 -11.77 -10.86
CA PRO A 65 -11.55 -11.51 -12.12
C PRO A 65 -12.29 -10.59 -13.08
N ALA A 66 -13.62 -10.45 -12.95
CA ALA A 66 -14.42 -9.52 -13.74
C ALA A 66 -13.87 -8.08 -13.64
N ARG A 67 -13.21 -7.74 -12.53
CA ARG A 67 -12.60 -6.42 -12.28
C ARG A 67 -11.44 -6.06 -13.20
N ARG A 68 -10.86 -7.04 -13.88
CA ARG A 68 -9.79 -6.80 -14.87
C ARG A 68 -10.37 -6.37 -16.21
N ASP A 69 -11.53 -6.93 -16.60
CA ASP A 69 -12.03 -6.83 -17.97
C ASP A 69 -13.47 -6.30 -18.06
N THR A 70 -14.45 -7.02 -17.51
CA THR A 70 -15.88 -6.75 -17.74
C THR A 70 -16.49 -5.72 -16.78
N GLU A 71 -15.91 -5.56 -15.59
CA GLU A 71 -16.31 -4.58 -14.57
C GLU A 71 -15.07 -3.83 -14.05
N PRO A 72 -14.33 -3.14 -14.96
CA PRO A 72 -13.03 -2.57 -14.64
C PRO A 72 -13.12 -1.56 -13.49
N MET A 73 -12.34 -1.81 -12.44
CA MET A 73 -12.25 -0.93 -11.28
C MET A 73 -10.84 -0.92 -10.68
N TYR A 74 -10.49 0.19 -10.06
CA TYR A 74 -9.27 0.29 -9.25
C TYR A 74 -9.41 -0.49 -7.95
N PRO A 75 -8.32 -1.09 -7.43
CA PRO A 75 -8.32 -1.78 -6.15
C PRO A 75 -8.74 -0.86 -4.99
N GLU A 76 -9.47 -1.42 -4.03
CA GLU A 76 -9.85 -0.74 -2.79
C GLU A 76 -8.69 -0.74 -1.79
N ILE A 77 -7.61 -0.03 -2.16
CA ILE A 77 -6.39 0.17 -1.37
C ILE A 77 -6.30 1.63 -0.92
N TYR A 78 -5.82 1.87 0.29
CA TYR A 78 -5.83 3.17 0.95
C TYR A 78 -4.48 3.42 1.63
N MET A 79 -3.87 4.59 1.39
CA MET A 79 -2.63 5.01 2.02
C MET A 79 -2.93 6.04 3.10
N PHE A 80 -2.50 5.79 4.33
CA PHE A 80 -2.61 6.70 5.46
C PHE A 80 -1.24 7.33 5.72
N HIS A 81 -1.09 8.59 5.35
CA HIS A 81 0.08 9.40 5.68
C HIS A 81 -0.11 10.02 7.06
N VAL A 82 0.74 9.67 8.02
CA VAL A 82 0.67 10.19 9.39
C VAL A 82 1.81 11.15 9.66
N GLY A 83 1.46 12.41 9.91
CA GLY A 83 2.43 13.46 10.26
C GLY A 83 3.06 14.20 9.08
N GLY A 84 2.64 13.93 7.85
CA GLY A 84 3.18 14.62 6.66
C GLY A 84 2.57 14.12 5.36
N ALA A 85 3.13 14.60 4.25
CA ALA A 85 2.87 14.06 2.92
C ALA A 85 4.17 13.39 2.44
N PHE A 86 4.11 12.08 2.20
CA PHE A 86 5.29 11.24 2.01
C PHE A 86 5.43 10.72 0.58
N GLY A 87 4.96 11.51 -0.39
CA GLY A 87 5.03 11.23 -1.82
C GLY A 87 3.74 10.65 -2.39
N ASP A 88 3.56 10.84 -3.70
CA ASP A 88 2.43 10.31 -4.47
C ASP A 88 2.58 8.81 -4.75
N HIS A 89 1.54 8.03 -4.43
CA HIS A 89 1.51 6.57 -4.61
C HIS A 89 0.56 6.14 -5.74
N SER A 90 0.06 7.06 -6.56
CA SER A 90 -0.89 6.75 -7.64
C SER A 90 -0.38 5.68 -8.65
N SER A 91 0.94 5.51 -8.81
CA SER A 91 1.50 4.42 -9.64
C SER A 91 1.35 3.01 -9.06
N PHE A 92 0.97 2.90 -7.79
CA PHE A 92 0.54 1.66 -7.15
C PHE A 92 -0.98 1.52 -7.09
N ASP A 93 -1.73 2.27 -7.91
CA ASP A 93 -3.21 2.28 -7.92
C ASP A 93 -3.89 2.84 -6.66
N PHE A 94 -3.17 3.65 -5.85
CA PHE A 94 -3.78 4.53 -4.84
C PHE A 94 -4.51 5.70 -5.52
N TRP A 95 -5.53 5.39 -6.31
CA TRP A 95 -6.28 6.33 -7.13
C TRP A 95 -7.78 6.00 -7.09
N PRO A 96 -8.68 7.00 -7.02
CA PRO A 96 -8.46 8.46 -7.07
C PRO A 96 -7.82 9.06 -5.81
N ALA A 97 -7.33 10.31 -5.91
CA ALA A 97 -6.58 11.02 -4.87
C ALA A 97 -7.12 10.88 -3.43
N ARG A 98 -8.44 10.75 -3.24
CA ARG A 98 -9.09 10.49 -1.93
C ARG A 98 -8.69 9.17 -1.25
N LYS A 99 -7.98 8.28 -1.96
CA LYS A 99 -7.42 7.03 -1.43
C LYS A 99 -6.07 7.25 -0.75
N GLU A 100 -5.50 8.45 -0.83
CA GLU A 100 -4.43 8.90 0.05
C GLU A 100 -5.01 9.83 1.11
N ILE A 101 -4.89 9.43 2.37
CA ILE A 101 -5.47 10.05 3.56
C ILE A 101 -4.34 10.66 4.34
N PHE A 102 -4.53 11.88 4.83
CA PHE A 102 -3.55 12.59 5.64
C PHE A 102 -4.11 12.76 7.05
N VAL A 103 -3.38 12.24 8.04
CA VAL A 103 -3.70 12.34 9.46
C VAL A 103 -2.54 13.05 10.15
N GLN A 104 -2.84 13.91 11.12
CA GLN A 104 -1.80 14.59 11.90
C GLN A 104 -1.04 13.58 12.77
N ALA A 105 0.23 13.87 13.07
CA ALA A 105 1.00 13.07 14.03
C ALA A 105 0.39 13.19 15.43
N HIS A 106 0.57 12.16 16.25
CA HIS A 106 0.11 12.11 17.63
C HIS A 106 -1.40 12.29 17.78
N GLN A 107 -2.16 11.77 16.81
CA GLN A 107 -3.63 11.73 16.80
C GLN A 107 -4.13 10.30 16.56
N PRO A 108 -3.85 9.36 17.49
CA PRO A 108 -4.16 7.95 17.27
C PRO A 108 -5.66 7.66 17.17
N ALA A 109 -6.51 8.46 17.85
CA ALA A 109 -7.95 8.35 17.74
C ALA A 109 -8.48 8.79 16.35
N ASP A 110 -7.97 9.89 15.80
CA ASP A 110 -8.33 10.35 14.45
C ASP A 110 -7.87 9.35 13.39
N LEU A 111 -6.70 8.75 13.58
CA LEU A 111 -6.19 7.69 12.73
C LEU A 111 -7.14 6.46 12.75
N LEU A 112 -7.54 6.01 13.93
CA LEU A 112 -8.48 4.89 14.07
C LEU A 112 -9.82 5.22 13.39
N ALA A 113 -10.37 6.42 13.61
CA ALA A 113 -11.58 6.86 12.95
C ALA A 113 -11.44 6.85 11.42
N ALA A 114 -10.32 7.35 10.88
CA ALA A 114 -10.08 7.35 9.44
C ALA A 114 -10.02 5.93 8.84
N ILE A 115 -9.46 4.97 9.58
CA ILE A 115 -9.41 3.54 9.22
C ILE A 115 -10.83 2.94 9.23
N VAL A 116 -11.60 3.19 10.29
CA VAL A 116 -12.97 2.68 10.45
C VAL A 116 -13.92 3.27 9.40
N ASP A 117 -13.87 4.58 9.14
CA ASP A 117 -14.68 5.26 8.14
C ASP A 117 -14.49 4.68 6.72
N ARG A 118 -13.29 4.15 6.46
CA ARG A 118 -12.96 3.51 5.17
C ARG A 118 -13.25 2.02 5.16
N GLY A 119 -13.69 1.44 6.28
CA GLY A 119 -14.04 0.03 6.36
C GLY A 119 -12.85 -0.88 6.07
N ILE A 120 -11.64 -0.50 6.50
CA ILE A 120 -10.43 -1.27 6.24
C ILE A 120 -10.56 -2.66 6.89
N THR A 121 -10.35 -3.70 6.09
CA THR A 121 -10.39 -5.10 6.55
C THR A 121 -9.00 -5.70 6.72
N ARG A 122 -7.98 -5.13 6.05
CA ARG A 122 -6.60 -5.61 6.10
C ARG A 122 -5.66 -4.43 6.24
N LEU A 123 -4.88 -4.38 7.31
CA LEU A 123 -4.10 -3.20 7.68
C LEU A 123 -2.63 -3.53 7.85
N ALA A 124 -1.75 -2.74 7.23
CA ALA A 124 -0.30 -2.81 7.44
C ALA A 124 0.22 -1.49 8.00
N VAL A 125 1.00 -1.53 9.08
CA VAL A 125 1.59 -0.35 9.71
C VAL A 125 3.10 -0.47 9.88
N PRO A 126 3.85 0.65 9.89
CA PRO A 126 5.27 0.66 10.22
C PRO A 126 5.52 0.07 11.61
N ASP A 127 6.66 -0.61 11.77
CA ASP A 127 7.10 -1.14 13.05
C ASP A 127 7.53 0.02 13.96
N ILE A 128 6.67 0.31 14.93
CA ILE A 128 6.87 1.37 15.91
C ILE A 128 6.70 0.80 17.32
N THR A 129 7.10 1.58 18.31
CA THR A 129 6.81 1.22 19.71
C THR A 129 5.30 1.32 19.95
N PRO A 130 4.64 0.26 20.46
CA PRO A 130 3.23 0.32 20.83
C PRO A 130 2.97 1.44 21.85
N GLY A 131 1.87 2.17 21.66
CA GLY A 131 1.41 3.19 22.58
C GLY A 131 0.46 2.66 23.64
N ASN A 132 -0.12 3.57 24.43
CA ASN A 132 -1.16 3.24 25.40
C ASN A 132 -2.54 3.19 24.70
N PRO A 133 -3.23 2.04 24.62
CA PRO A 133 -4.53 1.94 23.96
C PRO A 133 -5.62 2.87 24.51
N GLU A 134 -5.45 3.41 25.72
CA GLU A 134 -6.34 4.43 26.26
C GLU A 134 -6.38 5.71 25.41
N LEU A 135 -5.32 6.02 24.65
CA LEU A 135 -5.28 7.18 23.74
C LEU A 135 -6.25 7.05 22.56
N LEU A 136 -6.67 5.83 22.21
CA LEU A 136 -7.71 5.63 21.20
C LEU A 136 -9.09 6.08 21.68
N LYS A 137 -9.24 6.37 22.98
CA LYS A 137 -10.50 6.80 23.57
C LYS A 137 -10.78 8.28 23.43
N ASP A 138 -9.79 9.07 23.01
CA ASP A 138 -9.92 10.53 22.86
C ASP A 138 -10.73 10.94 21.61
N GLY A 139 -11.21 9.98 20.83
CA GLY A 139 -12.04 10.20 19.64
C GLY A 139 -13.51 10.52 19.93
N ALA A 140 -14.25 10.87 18.88
CA ALA A 140 -15.65 11.30 18.99
C ALA A 140 -16.60 10.21 19.52
N ASN A 141 -16.33 8.92 19.24
CA ASN A 141 -17.10 7.79 19.76
C ASN A 141 -16.24 6.54 20.01
N THR A 142 -15.56 6.56 21.15
CA THR A 142 -14.62 5.54 21.62
C THR A 142 -15.04 4.08 21.42
N PHE A 143 -16.22 3.69 21.91
CA PHE A 143 -16.60 2.27 21.91
C PHE A 143 -16.99 1.80 20.51
N ALA A 144 -17.51 2.70 19.68
CA ALA A 144 -17.97 2.40 18.34
C ALA A 144 -16.79 2.19 17.38
N ASP A 145 -15.75 3.03 17.46
CA ASP A 145 -14.59 2.92 16.56
C ASP A 145 -13.74 1.69 16.88
N ILE A 146 -13.44 1.47 18.18
CA ILE A 146 -12.70 0.27 18.60
C ILE A 146 -13.51 -1.00 18.29
N GLY A 147 -14.82 -0.99 18.56
CA GLY A 147 -15.71 -2.11 18.25
C GLY A 147 -15.78 -2.40 16.75
N SER A 148 -15.86 -1.35 15.92
CA SER A 148 -15.87 -1.47 14.46
C SER A 148 -14.54 -2.02 13.94
N ALA A 149 -13.41 -1.52 14.43
CA ALA A 149 -12.09 -2.03 14.03
C ALA A 149 -11.94 -3.52 14.35
N ARG A 150 -12.38 -3.96 15.53
CA ARG A 150 -12.41 -5.39 15.91
C ARG A 150 -13.30 -6.24 15.01
N ASN A 151 -14.41 -5.68 14.54
CA ASN A 151 -15.34 -6.38 13.66
C ASN A 151 -14.86 -6.43 12.20
N LEU A 152 -14.12 -5.41 11.75
CA LEU A 152 -13.70 -5.25 10.36
C LEU A 152 -12.34 -5.90 10.07
N LEU A 153 -11.36 -5.72 10.95
CA LEU A 153 -9.97 -6.14 10.70
C LEU A 153 -9.83 -7.66 10.73
N ALA A 154 -9.56 -8.24 9.57
CA ALA A 154 -9.35 -9.67 9.36
C ALA A 154 -7.86 -10.05 9.25
N SER A 155 -6.98 -9.10 8.89
CA SER A 155 -5.53 -9.34 8.85
C SER A 155 -4.77 -8.06 9.17
N CYS A 156 -3.77 -8.18 10.04
CA CYS A 156 -2.94 -7.06 10.49
C CYS A 156 -1.47 -7.42 10.30
N PHE A 157 -0.70 -6.49 9.73
CA PHE A 157 0.72 -6.68 9.43
C PHE A 157 1.53 -5.52 9.98
N VAL A 158 2.73 -5.83 10.44
CA VAL A 158 3.77 -4.88 10.80
C VAL A 158 4.88 -4.99 9.77
N TYR A 159 5.39 -3.85 9.33
CA TYR A 159 6.46 -3.79 8.34
C TYR A 159 7.49 -2.73 8.70
N ASN A 160 8.74 -2.89 8.27
CA ASN A 160 9.73 -1.82 8.37
C ASN A 160 9.90 -1.13 7.01
N ALA A 161 10.12 0.19 7.01
CA ALA A 161 10.34 0.94 5.78
C ALA A 161 11.56 0.47 4.97
N SER A 162 12.55 -0.19 5.60
CA SER A 162 13.66 -0.86 4.93
C SER A 162 13.26 -2.11 4.12
N GLY A 163 12.08 -2.67 4.39
CA GLY A 163 11.62 -3.97 3.90
C GLY A 163 12.15 -5.15 4.71
N ARG A 164 12.77 -4.92 5.87
CA ARG A 164 13.21 -5.97 6.81
C ARG A 164 12.61 -5.70 8.18
N THR A 165 11.66 -6.54 8.55
CA THR A 165 10.99 -6.51 9.86
C THR A 165 11.60 -7.58 10.75
N ASP A 166 11.88 -7.22 12.00
CA ASP A 166 12.36 -8.16 13.02
C ASP A 166 11.23 -9.12 13.43
N ASP A 167 11.62 -10.34 13.83
CA ASP A 167 10.69 -11.43 14.18
C ASP A 167 9.60 -11.69 13.13
N ALA A 168 9.96 -11.54 11.86
CA ALA A 168 9.06 -11.73 10.74
C ALA A 168 8.65 -13.21 10.57
N ASP A 169 7.34 -13.42 10.43
CA ASP A 169 6.70 -14.70 10.14
C ASP A 169 6.20 -14.78 8.69
N VAL A 170 6.10 -13.65 7.99
CA VAL A 170 5.71 -13.56 6.58
C VAL A 170 6.86 -13.00 5.76
N VAL A 171 7.20 -13.66 4.66
CA VAL A 171 8.19 -13.20 3.69
C VAL A 171 7.57 -13.23 2.29
N LEU A 172 7.66 -12.10 1.60
CA LEU A 172 7.30 -11.98 0.19
C LEU A 172 8.56 -11.82 -0.64
N SER A 173 8.63 -12.49 -1.79
CA SER A 173 9.71 -12.24 -2.74
C SER A 173 9.28 -12.32 -4.19
N SER A 174 9.93 -11.53 -5.04
CA SER A 174 9.74 -11.56 -6.48
C SER A 174 11.03 -11.15 -7.20
N ASP A 175 11.30 -11.81 -8.31
CA ASP A 175 12.33 -11.46 -9.28
C ASP A 175 11.74 -10.95 -10.61
N HIS A 176 10.41 -10.84 -10.68
CA HIS A 176 9.71 -10.50 -11.90
C HIS A 176 9.63 -8.97 -12.06
N ALA A 177 10.02 -8.47 -13.23
CA ALA A 177 10.10 -7.03 -13.51
C ALA A 177 8.78 -6.27 -13.28
N SER A 178 7.63 -6.96 -13.37
CA SER A 178 6.33 -6.35 -13.13
C SER A 178 6.14 -5.89 -11.68
N PHE A 179 6.71 -6.59 -10.70
CA PHE A 179 6.66 -6.20 -9.27
C PHE A 179 7.66 -5.09 -8.93
N GLU A 180 8.62 -4.80 -9.82
CA GLU A 180 9.57 -3.70 -9.63
C GLU A 180 9.14 -2.41 -10.32
N SER A 181 8.36 -2.49 -11.39
CA SER A 181 8.21 -1.35 -12.32
C SER A 181 7.48 -0.13 -11.75
N ASN A 182 6.66 -0.31 -10.71
CA ASN A 182 5.92 0.79 -10.08
C ASN A 182 6.79 1.67 -9.19
N ILE A 183 7.85 1.12 -8.59
CA ILE A 183 8.78 1.87 -7.74
C ILE A 183 9.46 3.03 -8.49
N PRO A 184 10.19 2.81 -9.61
CA PRO A 184 10.84 3.90 -10.32
C PRO A 184 9.83 4.87 -10.94
N ARG A 185 8.63 4.40 -11.34
CA ARG A 185 7.54 5.28 -11.79
C ARG A 185 6.97 6.16 -10.67
N THR A 186 7.08 5.69 -9.43
CA THR A 186 6.65 6.42 -8.24
C THR A 186 7.67 7.49 -7.86
N LEU A 187 8.95 7.15 -7.97
CA LEU A 187 10.07 8.04 -7.68
C LEU A 187 10.30 9.10 -8.74
N ASP A 188 10.14 8.77 -10.02
CA ASP A 188 10.45 9.67 -11.13
C ASP A 188 9.20 9.96 -11.95
N ARG A 189 8.65 11.17 -11.76
CA ARG A 189 7.38 11.60 -12.35
C ARG A 189 7.58 12.43 -13.61
N GLU A 190 8.76 13.01 -13.78
CA GLU A 190 9.11 13.88 -14.90
C GLU A 190 8.89 13.19 -16.24
N PRO A 191 9.35 11.94 -16.49
CA PRO A 191 9.16 11.31 -17.79
C PRO A 191 7.70 11.15 -18.20
N ILE A 192 6.80 10.87 -17.24
CA ILE A 192 5.38 10.68 -17.54
C ILE A 192 4.65 12.01 -17.69
N LEU A 193 5.05 13.04 -16.92
CA LEU A 193 4.54 14.40 -17.04
C LEU A 193 4.98 15.04 -18.37
N GLU A 194 6.25 14.93 -18.75
CA GLU A 194 6.79 15.40 -20.03
C GLU A 194 6.06 14.74 -21.20
N LYS A 195 5.86 13.42 -21.13
CA LYS A 195 5.09 12.69 -22.15
C LYS A 195 3.67 13.24 -22.28
N TYR A 196 2.99 13.45 -21.15
CA TYR A 196 1.63 14.00 -21.16
C TYR A 196 1.61 15.41 -21.76
N TYR A 197 2.48 16.32 -21.32
CA TYR A 197 2.48 17.70 -21.84
C TYR A 197 2.87 17.79 -23.32
N ALA A 198 3.67 16.86 -23.83
CA ALA A 198 4.03 16.80 -25.25
C ALA A 198 2.88 16.29 -26.14
N ALA A 199 2.11 15.30 -25.67
CA ALA A 199 1.03 14.67 -26.43
C ALA A 199 -0.02 14.03 -25.48
N PRO A 200 -0.96 14.80 -24.91
CA PRO A 200 -1.94 14.29 -23.95
C PRO A 200 -2.78 13.12 -24.50
N GLU A 201 -3.12 13.17 -25.79
CA GLU A 201 -3.86 12.14 -26.51
C GLU A 201 -3.11 10.80 -26.66
N SER A 202 -1.80 10.79 -26.41
CA SER A 202 -0.97 9.57 -26.43
C SER A 202 -1.07 8.74 -25.15
N MET A 203 -1.75 9.26 -24.13
CA MET A 203 -1.94 8.58 -22.85
C MET A 203 -3.00 7.49 -22.96
N SER A 204 -2.64 6.28 -22.53
CA SER A 204 -3.61 5.19 -22.44
C SER A 204 -4.59 5.45 -21.31
N LEU A 205 -5.89 5.37 -21.61
CA LEU A 205 -6.94 5.43 -20.61
C LEU A 205 -7.10 4.06 -19.92
N ALA A 206 -7.30 4.07 -18.61
CA ALA A 206 -7.58 2.87 -17.83
C ALA A 206 -9.08 2.56 -17.86
N GLY A 207 -9.47 1.37 -18.33
CA GLY A 207 -10.89 0.98 -18.39
C GLY A 207 -11.76 2.04 -19.09
N PRO A 208 -12.96 2.34 -18.58
CA PRO A 208 -13.90 3.32 -19.16
C PRO A 208 -13.59 4.77 -18.75
N SER A 209 -12.35 5.08 -18.36
CA SER A 209 -11.95 6.45 -18.00
C SER A 209 -12.13 7.41 -19.18
N VAL A 210 -12.38 8.68 -18.88
CA VAL A 210 -12.44 9.76 -19.88
C VAL A 210 -11.13 10.57 -19.86
N PRO A 211 -10.79 11.32 -20.92
CA PRO A 211 -9.56 12.13 -20.96
C PRO A 211 -9.36 13.03 -19.74
N THR A 212 -10.44 13.64 -19.23
CA THR A 212 -10.38 14.51 -18.04
C THR A 212 -9.97 13.78 -16.75
N ASP A 213 -10.04 12.45 -16.70
CA ASP A 213 -9.52 11.69 -15.56
C ASP A 213 -7.99 11.65 -15.58
N THR A 214 -7.37 11.58 -16.77
CA THR A 214 -5.92 11.71 -16.95
C THR A 214 -5.47 13.12 -16.57
N ASP A 215 -6.20 14.16 -16.97
CA ASP A 215 -5.88 15.54 -16.62
C ASP A 215 -5.87 15.73 -15.09
N ARG A 216 -6.91 15.23 -14.39
CA ARG A 216 -6.98 15.25 -12.93
C ARG A 216 -5.85 14.46 -12.27
N TRP A 217 -5.44 13.35 -12.86
CA TRP A 217 -4.30 12.56 -12.38
C TRP A 217 -2.98 13.31 -12.56
N VAL A 218 -2.77 13.95 -13.71
CA VAL A 218 -1.57 14.78 -13.96
C VAL A 218 -1.50 15.96 -13.01
N ASP A 219 -2.61 16.69 -12.81
CA ASP A 219 -2.67 17.80 -11.85
C ASP A 219 -2.30 17.32 -10.44
N HIS A 220 -2.81 16.15 -10.03
CA HIS A 220 -2.45 15.53 -8.76
C HIS A 220 -0.96 15.22 -8.66
N VAL A 221 -0.40 14.48 -9.63
CA VAL A 221 1.03 14.13 -9.65
C VAL A 221 1.90 15.38 -9.65
N GLN A 222 1.56 16.38 -10.47
CA GLN A 222 2.29 17.63 -10.56
C GLN A 222 2.28 18.40 -9.22
N SER A 223 1.17 18.40 -8.50
CA SER A 223 1.06 19.08 -7.20
C SER A 223 1.89 18.41 -6.09
N ARG A 224 2.22 17.12 -6.24
CA ARG A 224 2.86 16.30 -5.20
C ARG A 224 4.29 15.85 -5.53
N LYS A 225 4.77 16.08 -6.75
CA LYS A 225 6.08 15.58 -7.24
C LYS A 225 7.29 16.07 -6.42
N ASP A 226 7.15 17.19 -5.72
CA ASP A 226 8.22 17.83 -4.94
C ASP A 226 8.02 17.70 -3.42
N GLU A 227 7.10 16.83 -2.96
CA GLU A 227 6.88 16.56 -1.53
C GLU A 227 8.09 15.94 -0.83
N VAL A 228 8.91 15.19 -1.57
CA VAL A 228 9.99 14.36 -1.05
C VAL A 228 11.28 14.63 -1.82
N ASP A 229 12.42 14.65 -1.13
CA ASP A 229 13.73 14.57 -1.76
C ASP A 229 13.97 13.15 -2.30
N ARG A 230 13.85 13.01 -3.62
CA ARG A 230 13.83 11.72 -4.30
C ARG A 230 15.21 11.09 -4.47
N ASP A 231 16.28 11.88 -4.44
CA ASP A 231 17.62 11.37 -4.70
C ASP A 231 18.12 10.51 -3.54
N ALA A 232 17.84 10.93 -2.30
CA ALA A 232 18.11 10.13 -1.12
C ALA A 232 17.35 8.79 -1.12
N ILE A 233 16.10 8.79 -1.57
CA ILE A 233 15.24 7.60 -1.58
C ILE A 233 15.62 6.62 -2.71
N ARG A 234 16.05 7.11 -3.87
CA ARG A 234 16.53 6.27 -4.97
C ARG A 234 17.65 5.33 -4.53
N LEU A 235 18.61 5.84 -3.76
CA LEU A 235 19.73 5.06 -3.28
C LEU A 235 19.29 3.96 -2.30
N SER A 236 18.50 4.32 -1.29
CA SER A 236 18.03 3.36 -0.28
C SER A 236 17.15 2.27 -0.89
N THR A 237 16.37 2.60 -1.92
CA THR A 237 15.48 1.65 -2.60
C THR A 237 16.24 0.68 -3.49
N ALA A 238 17.32 1.13 -4.15
CA ALA A 238 18.16 0.28 -4.97
C ALA A 238 18.86 -0.82 -4.15
N GLN A 239 19.22 -0.52 -2.90
CA GLN A 239 19.88 -1.44 -1.96
C GLN A 239 18.99 -2.57 -1.44
N ARG A 240 17.65 -2.47 -1.61
CA ARG A 240 16.68 -3.48 -1.14
C ARG A 240 16.60 -4.70 -2.04
N ARG A 241 17.14 -4.59 -3.25
CA ARG A 241 17.27 -5.71 -4.16
C ARG A 241 18.60 -6.39 -3.93
N HIS A 242 18.59 -7.71 -3.94
CA HIS A 242 19.81 -8.51 -3.82
C HIS A 242 19.92 -9.44 -5.03
N ARG A 243 21.15 -9.80 -5.36
CA ARG A 243 21.44 -10.63 -6.53
C ARG A 243 21.42 -12.10 -6.12
N VAL A 244 20.62 -12.90 -6.82
CA VAL A 244 20.59 -14.37 -6.71
C VAL A 244 20.91 -14.94 -8.08
N GLY A 245 22.16 -15.40 -8.26
CA GLY A 245 22.69 -15.70 -9.59
C GLY A 245 22.66 -14.47 -10.50
N ASP A 246 21.99 -14.59 -11.65
CA ASP A 246 21.82 -13.48 -12.61
C ASP A 246 20.56 -12.64 -12.35
N ARG A 247 19.73 -13.04 -11.37
CA ARG A 247 18.45 -12.38 -11.09
C ARG A 247 18.58 -11.36 -9.99
N LEU A 248 17.79 -10.30 -10.11
CA LEU A 248 17.67 -9.26 -9.10
C LEU A 248 16.36 -9.47 -8.36
N VAL A 249 16.45 -9.84 -7.08
CA VAL A 249 15.31 -10.28 -6.29
C VAL A 249 15.01 -9.22 -5.24
N ARG A 250 13.73 -8.83 -5.13
CA ARG A 250 13.23 -8.13 -3.96
C ARG A 250 12.64 -9.15 -3.01
N THR A 251 13.03 -9.01 -1.76
CA THR A 251 12.42 -9.72 -0.64
C THR A 251 11.97 -8.67 0.34
N GLU A 252 10.82 -8.86 0.96
CA GLU A 252 10.29 -8.03 2.04
C GLU A 252 9.78 -8.96 3.14
N SER A 253 10.00 -8.61 4.41
CA SER A 253 9.56 -9.41 5.55
C SER A 253 8.60 -8.61 6.43
N PHE A 254 7.62 -9.31 6.99
CA PHE A 254 6.50 -8.74 7.73
C PHE A 254 6.22 -9.61 8.95
N ARG A 255 5.62 -9.00 9.97
CA ARG A 255 5.09 -9.72 11.13
C ARG A 255 3.58 -9.64 11.12
N LYS A 256 2.89 -10.78 11.15
CA LYS A 256 1.44 -10.82 11.34
C LYS A 256 1.13 -10.59 12.82
N VAL A 257 0.15 -9.75 13.11
CA VAL A 257 -0.22 -9.39 14.49
C VAL A 257 -1.71 -9.55 14.73
N SER A 258 -2.09 -9.68 16.00
CA SER A 258 -3.50 -9.69 16.37
C SER A 258 -4.12 -8.30 16.20
N VAL A 259 -5.46 -8.23 16.20
CA VAL A 259 -6.15 -6.93 16.17
C VAL A 259 -5.85 -6.11 17.43
N GLU A 260 -5.70 -6.73 18.59
CA GLU A 260 -5.37 -6.02 19.83
C GLU A 260 -3.94 -5.45 19.82
N ASP A 261 -2.99 -6.19 19.26
CA ASP A 261 -1.62 -5.68 19.06
C ASP A 261 -1.64 -4.51 18.05
N MET A 262 -2.43 -4.64 16.98
CA MET A 262 -2.61 -3.56 16.00
C MET A 262 -3.21 -2.30 16.65
N LEU A 263 -4.22 -2.43 17.53
CA LEU A 263 -4.75 -1.27 18.26
C LEU A 263 -3.68 -0.63 19.16
N SER A 264 -2.84 -1.44 19.81
CA SER A 264 -1.72 -0.93 20.62
C SER A 264 -0.67 -0.21 19.77
N LEU A 265 -0.40 -0.69 18.56
CA LEU A 265 0.46 -0.01 17.59
C LEU A 265 -0.16 1.29 17.09
N LEU A 266 -1.45 1.29 16.74
CA LEU A 266 -2.16 2.51 16.32
C LEU A 266 -2.10 3.61 17.39
N ALA A 267 -2.14 3.24 18.66
CA ALA A 267 -1.99 4.16 19.78
C ALA A 267 -0.59 4.80 19.91
N GLY A 268 0.41 4.29 19.19
CA GLY A 268 1.78 4.81 19.20
C GLY A 268 2.07 5.88 18.13
N PHE A 269 1.14 6.13 17.22
CA PHE A 269 1.26 7.14 16.16
C PHE A 269 0.75 8.51 16.61
#